data_AF-A0A8K0VCX6-F1
#
_entry.id   AF-A0A8K0VCX6-F1
#
_cell.length_a   1.000
_cell.length_b   1.000
_cell.length_c   1.000
_cell.angle_alpha   90.00
_cell.angle_beta   90.00
_cell.angle_gamma   90.00
#
_symmetry.space_group_name_H-M   'P 1'
#
loop_
_entity.id
_entity.type
_entity.pdbx_description
1 polymer ?
#
loop_
_entity_poly.entity_id
_entity_poly.type
_entity_poly.pdbx_seq_one_letter_code
_entity_poly.pdbx_strand_id
1 'polypeptide(L)'
;MADNVEAQDPRSVDETPISPILPNHVRKNSLEHHLTHRPERAELVEKNILPASTAAPGLQAHQKELQKHMLEDKLNDKISHRPAPEELIKDGVLLNDPRAAEKK
;
A
#
# COMPACT_ATOMS: atom_id res chain seq x y z
N MET A 1 -19.29 31.33 26.12
CA MET A 1 -18.87 30.06 26.75
C MET A 1 -17.92 29.42 25.75
N ALA A 2 -16.62 29.48 26.04
CA ALA A 2 -15.54 29.17 25.12
C ALA A 2 -15.10 27.70 25.25
N ASP A 3 -14.74 27.14 24.10
CA ASP A 3 -13.82 26.04 23.79
C ASP A 3 -13.98 24.66 24.46
N ASN A 4 -14.15 23.64 23.61
CA ASN A 4 -13.14 22.59 23.46
C ASN A 4 -13.38 21.82 22.14
N VAL A 5 -12.91 22.37 21.02
CA VAL A 5 -12.73 21.60 19.77
C VAL A 5 -11.41 20.86 19.95
N GLU A 6 -11.45 19.80 20.75
CA GLU A 6 -10.27 19.00 21.02
C GLU A 6 -9.84 18.37 19.70
N ALA A 7 -8.69 18.80 19.18
CA ALA A 7 -8.04 18.19 18.05
C ALA A 7 -7.73 16.74 18.43
N GLN A 8 -8.66 15.85 18.09
CA GLN A 8 -8.47 14.42 18.28
C GLN A 8 -7.26 14.01 17.44
N ASP A 9 -6.22 13.50 18.09
CA ASP A 9 -5.14 12.80 17.41
C ASP A 9 -5.81 11.68 16.59
N PRO A 10 -5.59 11.58 15.27
CA PRO A 10 -6.24 10.58 14.40
C PRO A 10 -5.97 9.12 14.81
N ARG A 11 -5.24 8.90 15.91
CA ARG A 11 -4.87 7.61 16.48
C ARG A 11 -5.57 7.26 17.80
N SER A 12 -6.29 8.18 18.47
CA SER A 12 -6.98 7.84 19.73
C SER A 12 -8.37 7.27 19.47
N VAL A 13 -8.55 5.97 19.73
CA VAL A 13 -9.84 5.29 19.61
C VAL A 13 -10.79 5.74 20.71
N ASP A 14 -12.05 6.02 20.34
CA ASP A 14 -13.11 6.36 21.29
C ASP A 14 -13.59 5.10 22.05
N GLU A 15 -13.19 5.00 23.32
CA GLU A 15 -13.52 3.90 24.22
C GLU A 15 -14.86 4.10 24.98
N THR A 16 -15.61 5.20 24.73
CA THR A 16 -16.88 5.45 25.45
C THR A 16 -17.92 4.36 25.16
N PRO A 17 -18.73 3.86 26.11
CA PRO A 17 -19.63 2.74 25.84
C PRO A 17 -20.75 3.10 24.84
N ILE A 18 -21.15 2.15 23.98
CA ILE A 18 -22.24 2.32 22.96
C ILE A 18 -23.65 2.36 23.61
N SER A 19 -23.72 2.34 24.94
CA SER A 19 -24.97 2.23 25.70
C SER A 19 -26.00 3.31 25.30
N PRO A 20 -27.26 2.92 25.01
CA PRO A 20 -28.30 3.85 24.56
C PRO A 20 -28.78 4.83 25.63
N ILE A 21 -28.35 4.66 26.88
CA ILE A 21 -28.87 5.36 28.08
C ILE A 21 -28.08 6.66 28.36
N LEU A 22 -26.93 6.89 27.70
CA LEU A 22 -26.14 8.10 27.94
C LEU A 22 -26.74 9.33 27.24
N PRO A 23 -26.85 10.49 27.93
CA PRO A 23 -27.57 11.65 27.44
C PRO A 23 -26.93 12.37 26.23
N ASN A 24 -25.71 12.01 25.83
CA ASN A 24 -24.96 12.77 24.80
C ASN A 24 -24.48 11.94 23.60
N HIS A 25 -24.85 10.65 23.51
CA HIS A 25 -24.51 9.76 22.37
C HIS A 25 -23.10 9.96 21.79
N VAL A 26 -22.10 10.21 22.65
CA VAL A 26 -20.76 10.68 22.26
C VAL A 26 -20.12 9.74 21.22
N ARG A 27 -20.22 8.43 21.46
CA ARG A 27 -19.75 7.40 20.53
C ARG A 27 -20.45 7.42 19.17
N LYS A 28 -21.76 7.72 19.13
CA LYS A 28 -22.49 7.81 17.86
C LYS A 28 -21.99 9.00 17.05
N ASN A 29 -21.82 10.15 17.69
CA ASN A 29 -21.32 11.37 17.04
C ASN A 29 -19.89 11.17 16.50
N SER A 30 -19.02 10.53 17.28
CA SER A 30 -17.67 10.16 16.86
C SER A 30 -17.69 9.21 15.66
N LEU A 31 -18.49 8.14 15.70
CA LEU A 31 -18.63 7.21 14.59
C LEU A 31 -19.16 7.88 13.32
N GLU A 32 -20.18 8.73 13.44
CA GLU A 32 -20.74 9.49 12.32
C GLU A 32 -19.68 10.36 11.65
N HIS A 33 -18.86 11.08 12.44
CA HIS A 33 -17.74 11.86 11.92
C HIS A 33 -16.75 10.99 11.13
N HIS A 34 -16.36 9.82 11.64
CA HIS A 34 -15.44 8.92 10.93
C HIS A 34 -16.05 8.30 9.66
N LEU A 35 -17.36 8.04 9.65
CA LEU A 35 -18.05 7.52 8.47
C LEU A 35 -18.15 8.57 7.36
N THR A 36 -18.33 9.86 7.70
CA THR A 36 -18.34 10.95 6.71
C THR A 36 -16.98 11.20 6.07
N HIS A 37 -15.88 10.93 6.78
CA HIS A 37 -14.50 11.08 6.29
C HIS A 37 -13.89 9.76 5.83
N ARG A 38 -14.70 8.72 5.64
CA ARG A 38 -14.22 7.39 5.27
C ARG A 38 -13.61 7.43 3.85
N PRO A 39 -12.33 7.03 3.69
CA PRO A 39 -11.70 6.95 2.37
C PRO A 39 -12.37 5.90 1.48
N GLU A 40 -12.37 6.17 0.18
CA GLU A 40 -12.85 5.23 -0.83
C GLU A 40 -11.93 4.01 -0.95
N ARG A 41 -12.50 2.88 -1.41
CA ARG A 41 -11.72 1.64 -1.59
C ARG A 41 -10.52 1.86 -2.51
N ALA A 42 -10.68 2.65 -3.57
CA ALA A 42 -9.62 2.93 -4.54
C ALA A 42 -8.41 3.59 -3.88
N GLU A 43 -8.61 4.57 -3.00
CA GLU A 43 -7.53 5.25 -2.29
C GLU A 43 -6.77 4.30 -1.36
N LEU A 44 -7.49 3.38 -0.69
CA LEU A 44 -6.86 2.38 0.16
C LEU A 44 -6.00 1.39 -0.63
N VAL A 45 -6.40 1.08 -1.86
CA VAL A 45 -5.61 0.23 -2.77
C VAL A 45 -4.37 0.97 -3.26
N GLU A 46 -4.50 2.24 -3.65
CA GLU A 46 -3.37 3.08 -4.07
C GLU A 46 -2.33 3.25 -2.95
N LYS A 47 -2.79 3.46 -1.72
CA LYS A 47 -1.94 3.53 -0.53
C LYS A 47 -1.39 2.16 -0.09
N ASN A 48 -1.62 1.09 -0.85
CA ASN A 48 -1.19 -0.29 -0.55
C ASN A 48 -1.69 -0.81 0.82
N ILE A 49 -2.82 -0.29 1.31
CA ILE A 49 -3.48 -0.76 2.54
C ILE A 49 -4.38 -1.95 2.23
N LEU A 50 -5.21 -1.83 1.19
CA LEU A 50 -6.04 -2.93 0.69
C LEU A 50 -5.41 -3.59 -0.54
N PRO A 51 -5.50 -4.92 -0.68
CA PRO A 51 -5.08 -5.58 -1.91
C PRO A 51 -6.00 -5.20 -3.08
N ALA A 52 -5.41 -4.97 -4.25
CA ALA A 52 -6.10 -4.70 -5.51
C ALA A 52 -6.81 -5.94 -6.11
N SER A 53 -7.27 -6.88 -5.28
CA SER A 53 -7.87 -8.13 -5.74
C SER A 53 -9.39 -8.12 -5.55
N THR A 54 -10.07 -8.80 -6.48
CA THR A 54 -11.51 -9.14 -6.41
C THR A 54 -11.74 -10.51 -5.76
N ALA A 55 -10.68 -11.24 -5.40
CA ALA A 55 -10.79 -12.52 -4.73
C ALA A 55 -11.39 -12.40 -3.33
N ALA A 56 -12.07 -13.46 -2.89
CA ALA A 56 -12.63 -13.57 -1.56
C ALA A 56 -11.56 -13.36 -0.48
N PRO A 57 -11.87 -12.74 0.68
CA PRO A 57 -10.89 -12.41 1.72
C PRO A 57 -10.00 -13.58 2.16
N GLY A 58 -10.56 -14.79 2.27
CA GLY A 58 -9.81 -16.00 2.64
C GLY A 58 -8.79 -16.48 1.60
N LEU A 59 -8.93 -16.07 0.34
CA LEU A 59 -8.04 -16.49 -0.76
C LEU A 59 -6.98 -15.44 -1.12
N GLN A 60 -7.12 -14.20 -0.63
CA GLN A 60 -6.22 -13.11 -0.99
C GLN A 60 -4.76 -13.39 -0.60
N ALA A 61 -4.56 -14.06 0.55
CA ALA A 61 -3.23 -14.46 1.01
C ALA A 61 -2.56 -15.44 0.03
N HIS A 62 -3.25 -16.53 -0.32
CA HIS A 62 -2.74 -17.54 -1.26
C HIS A 62 -2.54 -16.97 -2.67
N GLN A 63 -3.43 -16.09 -3.13
CA GLN A 63 -3.25 -15.41 -4.41
C GLN A 63 -1.97 -14.57 -4.42
N LYS A 64 -1.71 -13.80 -3.34
CA LYS A 64 -0.50 -12.98 -3.23
C LYS A 64 0.77 -13.82 -3.20
N GLU A 65 0.74 -14.94 -2.48
CA GLU A 65 1.85 -15.89 -2.44
C GLU A 65 2.15 -16.49 -3.82
N LEU A 66 1.11 -16.95 -4.54
CA LEU A 66 1.26 -17.44 -5.90
C LEU A 66 1.82 -16.37 -6.84
N GLN A 67 1.27 -15.14 -6.79
CA GLN A 67 1.75 -14.03 -7.62
C GLN A 67 3.22 -13.70 -7.35
N LYS A 68 3.65 -13.77 -6.09
CA LYS A 68 5.04 -13.58 -5.69
C LYS A 68 5.93 -14.64 -6.33
N HIS A 69 5.61 -15.93 -6.19
CA HIS A 69 6.41 -17.00 -6.78
C HIS A 69 6.47 -16.93 -8.31
N MET A 70 5.34 -16.67 -8.97
CA MET A 70 5.32 -16.47 -10.43
C MET A 70 6.22 -15.30 -10.87
N LEU A 71 6.28 -14.23 -10.07
CA LEU A 71 7.16 -13.09 -10.35
C LEU A 71 8.63 -13.43 -10.10
N GLU A 72 8.93 -14.17 -9.03
CA GLU A 72 10.27 -14.66 -8.72
C GLU A 72 10.83 -15.51 -9.85
N ASP A 73 10.07 -16.50 -10.32
CA ASP A 73 10.47 -17.39 -11.41
C ASP A 73 10.71 -16.59 -12.70
N LYS A 74 9.76 -15.72 -13.07
CA LYS A 74 9.86 -14.86 -14.25
C LYS A 74 11.06 -13.91 -14.18
N LEU A 75 11.37 -13.39 -13.00
CA LEU A 75 12.52 -12.51 -12.80
C LEU A 75 13.83 -13.30 -12.89
N ASN A 76 13.89 -14.49 -12.30
CA ASN A 76 15.05 -15.35 -12.33
C ASN A 76 15.42 -15.74 -13.78
N ASP A 77 14.43 -16.10 -14.60
CA ASP A 77 14.62 -16.39 -16.02
C ASP A 77 15.16 -15.20 -16.81
N LYS A 78 14.70 -13.99 -16.50
CA LYS A 78 15.17 -12.76 -17.17
C LYS A 78 16.57 -12.35 -16.73
N ILE A 79 16.90 -12.57 -15.47
CA ILE A 79 18.23 -12.25 -14.93
C ILE A 79 19.27 -13.26 -15.44
N SER A 80 18.91 -14.54 -15.58
CA SER A 80 19.84 -15.57 -16.09
C SER A 80 20.25 -15.30 -17.54
N HIS A 81 19.35 -14.76 -18.37
CA HIS A 81 19.62 -14.36 -19.75
C HIS A 81 19.98 -12.88 -19.89
N ARG A 82 20.48 -12.23 -18.83
CA ARG A 82 20.85 -10.82 -18.88
C ARG A 82 22.04 -10.63 -19.84
N PRO A 83 21.89 -9.84 -20.92
CA PRO A 83 22.97 -9.61 -21.88
C PRO A 83 24.13 -8.84 -21.25
N ALA A 84 25.34 -9.10 -21.76
CA ALA A 84 26.52 -8.38 -21.33
C ALA A 84 26.47 -6.92 -21.82
N PRO A 85 27.10 -5.97 -21.11
CA PRO A 85 27.10 -4.57 -21.54
C PRO A 85 27.78 -4.37 -22.90
N GLU A 86 28.76 -5.21 -23.24
CA GLU A 86 29.41 -5.19 -24.56
C GLU A 86 28.43 -5.49 -25.71
N GLU A 87 27.52 -6.45 -25.50
CA GLU A 87 26.48 -6.81 -26.47
C GLU A 87 25.50 -5.64 -26.64
N LEU A 88 25.14 -4.98 -25.53
CA LEU A 88 24.26 -3.80 -25.55
C LEU A 88 24.92 -2.59 -26.25
N ILE A 89 26.25 -2.44 -26.22
CA ILE A 89 26.97 -1.40 -26.97
C ILE A 89 26.94 -1.71 -28.46
N LYS A 90 27.18 -2.97 -28.84
CA LYS A 90 27.11 -3.42 -30.23
C LYS A 90 25.72 -3.21 -30.84
N ASP A 91 24.68 -3.46 -30.06
CA ASP A 91 23.29 -3.28 -30.48
C ASP A 91 22.84 -1.79 -30.45
N GLY A 92 23.71 -0.88 -30.04
CA GLY A 92 23.46 0.57 -30.00
C GLY A 92 22.54 1.02 -28.86
N VAL A 93 22.27 0.15 -27.88
CA VAL A 93 21.43 0.46 -26.71
C VAL A 93 22.24 1.22 -25.65
N LEU A 94 23.51 0.83 -25.43
CA LEU A 94 24.45 1.53 -24.56
C LEU A 94 25.49 2.29 -25.38
N LEU A 95 25.81 3.52 -24.96
CA LEU A 95 26.81 4.34 -25.65
C LEU A 95 28.25 4.01 -25.22
N ASN A 96 28.46 3.66 -23.95
CA ASN A 96 29.73 3.26 -23.33
C ASN A 96 29.46 2.30 -22.16
N ASP A 97 30.43 1.48 -21.75
CA ASP A 97 30.25 0.60 -20.57
C ASP A 97 30.19 1.45 -19.29
N PRO A 98 29.06 1.47 -18.56
CA PRO A 98 28.92 2.23 -17.32
C PRO A 98 29.87 1.76 -16.21
N ARG A 99 30.40 0.53 -16.27
CA ARG A 99 31.35 0.01 -15.27
C ARG A 99 32.77 0.54 -15.47
N ALA A 100 33.09 1.05 -16.65
CA ALA A 100 34.41 1.61 -16.95
C ALA A 100 34.59 3.03 -16.39
N ALA A 101 33.49 3.76 -16.14
CA ALA A 101 33.52 5.13 -15.63
C ALA A 101 33.98 5.22 -14.15
N GLU A 102 33.78 4.17 -13.35
CA GLU A 102 34.07 4.14 -11.91
C GLU A 102 35.54 3.82 -11.56
N LYS A 103 36.44 3.66 -12.55
CA LYS A 103 37.86 3.32 -12.34
C LYS A 103 38.82 4.52 -12.40
N LYS A 104 38.36 5.74 -12.12
CA LYS A 104 39.19 6.95 -12.21
C LYS A 104 39.32 7.68 -10.88
#